data_AF-A0A3C1WRH6-F1
#
_entry.id   AF-A0A3C1WRH6-F1
#
_cell.length_a   1.000
_cell.length_b   1.000
_cell.length_c   1.000
_cell.angle_alpha   90.00
_cell.angle_beta   90.00
_cell.angle_gamma   90.00
#
_symmetry.space_group_name_H-M   'P 1'
#
loop_
_entity.id
_entity.type
_entity.pdbx_description
1 polymer ?
#
loop_
_entity_poly.entity_id
_entity_poly.type
_entity_poly.pdbx_seq_one_letter_code
_entity_poly.pdbx_strand_id
1 'polypeptide(L)'
;MNRRTKTAFGEFLVGEIKQAGISQEEFYTAVGIKKPYFYDLLTASPPPIEIQNRMLAVLESKAGTDDERRIKFYDLAAQGRDEIPADITAIIKNHSNDWDQIRAVLTASIQGRRVRYPL
;
A
#
# COMPACT_ATOMS: atom_id res chain seq x y z
N MET A 1 -14.57 27.21 0.61
CA MET A 1 -14.63 25.73 0.57
C MET A 1 -13.21 25.24 0.34
N ASN A 2 -12.51 24.75 1.38
CA ASN A 2 -11.13 24.28 1.22
C ASN A 2 -11.12 23.06 0.31
N ARG A 3 -10.49 23.18 -0.86
CA ARG A 3 -10.32 22.06 -1.79
C ARG A 3 -9.34 21.09 -1.13
N ARG A 4 -9.81 19.92 -0.69
CA ARG A 4 -8.93 18.90 -0.14
C ARG A 4 -7.99 18.42 -1.25
N THR A 5 -6.69 18.58 -1.02
CA THR A 5 -5.64 18.07 -1.91
C THR A 5 -5.54 16.55 -1.74
N LYS A 6 -5.17 15.85 -2.81
CA LYS A 6 -4.95 14.40 -2.72
C LYS A 6 -3.70 14.13 -1.88
N THR A 7 -3.70 12.99 -1.20
CA THR A 7 -2.50 12.46 -0.56
C THR A 7 -1.60 11.80 -1.60
N ALA A 8 -0.34 11.50 -1.26
CA ALA A 8 0.57 10.79 -2.16
C ALA A 8 -0.03 9.43 -2.62
N PHE A 9 -0.69 8.70 -1.71
CA PHE A 9 -1.43 7.50 -2.07
C PHE A 9 -2.60 7.79 -3.03
N GLY A 10 -3.40 8.84 -2.76
CA GLY A 10 -4.51 9.20 -3.62
C GLY A 10 -4.10 9.65 -5.03
N GLU A 11 -3.00 10.40 -5.15
CA GLU A 11 -2.43 10.78 -6.44
C GLU A 11 -1.92 9.57 -7.21
N PHE A 12 -1.18 8.70 -6.53
CA PHE A 12 -0.68 7.45 -7.09
C PHE A 12 -1.81 6.54 -7.58
N LEU A 13 -2.83 6.29 -6.75
CA LEU A 13 -3.97 5.44 -7.08
C LEU A 13 -4.72 5.95 -8.32
N VAL A 14 -4.95 7.27 -8.43
CA VAL A 14 -5.58 7.85 -9.62
C VAL A 14 -4.71 7.65 -10.87
N GLY A 15 -3.39 7.74 -10.74
CA GLY A 15 -2.44 7.43 -11.79
C GLY A 15 -2.55 5.97 -12.25
N GLU A 16 -2.60 5.04 -11.30
CA GLU A 16 -2.70 3.60 -11.60
C GLU A 16 -4.02 3.22 -12.24
N ILE A 17 -5.14 3.77 -11.76
CA ILE A 17 -6.47 3.58 -12.39
C ILE A 17 -6.44 4.06 -13.85
N LYS A 18 -5.81 5.21 -14.11
CA LYS A 18 -5.68 5.75 -15.46
C LYS A 18 -4.79 4.87 -16.35
N GLN A 19 -3.67 4.38 -15.83
CA GLN A 19 -2.77 3.48 -16.56
C GLN A 19 -3.46 2.13 -16.87
N ALA A 20 -4.30 1.64 -15.96
CA ALA A 20 -5.12 0.46 -16.16
C ALA A 20 -6.26 0.65 -17.19
N GLY A 21 -6.44 1.86 -17.73
CA GLY A 21 -7.41 2.14 -18.79
C GLY A 21 -8.87 2.12 -18.35
N ILE A 22 -9.14 2.16 -17.04
CA ILE A 22 -10.49 2.11 -16.48
C ILE A 22 -10.87 3.44 -15.83
N SER A 23 -12.18 3.69 -15.71
CA SER A 23 -12.66 4.87 -14.99
C SER A 23 -12.53 4.68 -13.48
N GLN A 24 -12.47 5.78 -12.72
CA GLN A 24 -12.52 5.71 -11.24
C GLN A 24 -13.81 5.05 -10.74
N GLU A 25 -14.92 5.22 -11.48
CA GLU A 25 -16.20 4.59 -11.17
C GLU A 25 -16.21 3.09 -11.37
N GLU A 26 -15.67 2.63 -12.50
CA GLU A 26 -15.47 1.21 -12.76
C GLU A 26 -14.55 0.61 -11.68
N PHE A 27 -13.48 1.32 -11.32
CA PHE A 27 -12.54 0.87 -10.29
C PHE A 27 -13.21 0.69 -8.93
N TYR A 28 -13.83 1.73 -8.35
CA TYR A 28 -14.41 1.59 -7.01
C TYR A 28 -15.58 0.59 -6.97
N THR A 29 -16.29 0.43 -8.09
CA THR A 29 -17.35 -0.57 -8.23
C THR A 29 -16.77 -1.98 -8.23
N ALA A 30 -15.70 -2.23 -8.99
CA ALA A 30 -15.01 -3.52 -9.03
C ALA A 30 -14.37 -3.90 -7.68
N VAL A 31 -13.84 -2.92 -6.95
CA VAL A 31 -13.31 -3.13 -5.58
C VAL A 31 -14.44 -3.45 -4.58
N GLY A 32 -15.68 -3.04 -4.89
CA GLY A 32 -16.84 -3.22 -4.03
C GLY A 32 -16.92 -2.17 -2.92
N ILE A 33 -16.52 -0.93 -3.19
CA ILE A 33 -16.59 0.20 -2.24
C ILE A 33 -17.49 1.32 -2.77
N LYS A 34 -18.08 2.09 -1.85
CA LYS A 34 -19.00 3.17 -2.20
C LYS A 34 -18.23 4.40 -2.72
N LYS A 35 -18.83 5.13 -3.66
CA LYS A 35 -18.30 6.38 -4.23
C LYS A 35 -17.80 7.38 -3.17
N PRO A 36 -18.55 7.71 -2.09
CA PRO A 36 -18.07 8.67 -1.08
C PRO A 36 -16.77 8.19 -0.42
N TYR A 37 -16.69 6.91 -0.05
CA TYR A 37 -15.51 6.32 0.56
C TYR A 37 -14.29 6.39 -0.38
N PHE A 38 -14.49 6.14 -1.68
CA PHE A 38 -13.44 6.27 -2.67
C PHE A 38 -12.90 7.71 -2.76
N TYR A 39 -13.74 8.73 -2.77
CA TYR A 39 -13.23 10.11 -2.82
C TYR A 39 -12.63 10.58 -1.49
N ASP A 40 -13.11 10.06 -0.36
CA ASP A 40 -12.52 10.32 0.95
C ASP A 40 -11.10 9.76 1.05
N LEU A 41 -10.87 8.49 0.68
CA LEU A 41 -9.53 7.87 0.75
C LEU A 41 -8.49 8.52 -0.17
N LEU A 42 -8.92 9.23 -1.24
CA LEU A 42 -7.99 9.99 -2.08
C LEU A 42 -7.40 11.21 -1.36
N THR A 43 -8.05 11.72 -0.33
CA THR A 43 -7.68 12.96 0.37
C THR A 43 -7.44 12.78 1.87
N ALA A 44 -7.65 11.57 2.38
CA ALA A 44 -7.50 11.21 3.78
C ALA A 44 -6.58 9.99 3.92
N SER A 45 -6.81 9.19 4.96
CA SER A 45 -6.03 7.98 5.22
C SER A 45 -6.33 6.88 4.18
N PRO A 46 -5.31 6.15 3.68
CA PRO A 46 -5.48 4.96 2.86
C PRO A 46 -6.37 3.90 3.51
N PRO A 47 -6.97 2.99 2.72
CA PRO A 47 -7.92 2.02 3.25
C PRO A 47 -7.22 0.90 4.04
N PRO A 48 -7.94 0.09 4.84
CA PRO A 48 -7.39 -1.09 5.53
C PRO A 48 -6.83 -2.14 4.57
N ILE A 49 -5.93 -3.02 5.06
CA ILE A 49 -5.24 -4.06 4.28
C ILE A 49 -6.18 -4.88 3.38
N GLU A 50 -7.34 -5.30 3.89
CA GLU A 50 -8.29 -6.10 3.11
C GLU A 50 -8.76 -5.36 1.84
N ILE A 51 -9.02 -4.05 1.95
CA ILE A 51 -9.41 -3.21 0.82
C ILE A 51 -8.20 -2.89 -0.05
N GLN A 52 -7.01 -2.69 0.52
CA GLN A 52 -5.76 -2.53 -0.24
C GLN A 52 -5.53 -3.73 -1.17
N ASN A 53 -5.68 -4.96 -0.66
CA ASN A 53 -5.50 -6.18 -1.44
C ASN A 53 -6.53 -6.28 -2.58
N ARG A 54 -7.80 -5.93 -2.32
CA ARG A 54 -8.85 -5.89 -3.35
C ARG A 54 -8.57 -4.84 -4.43
N MET A 55 -8.13 -3.65 -4.03
CA MET A 55 -7.72 -2.58 -4.95
C MET A 55 -6.60 -3.04 -5.87
N LEU A 56 -5.56 -3.64 -5.30
CA LEU A 56 -4.43 -4.12 -6.08
C LEU A 56 -4.85 -5.26 -7.02
N ALA A 57 -5.67 -6.21 -6.56
CA ALA A 57 -6.19 -7.29 -7.40
C ALA A 57 -6.97 -6.75 -8.63
N VAL A 58 -7.77 -5.70 -8.45
CA VAL A 58 -8.45 -5.05 -9.58
C VAL A 58 -7.45 -4.42 -10.55
N LEU A 59 -6.45 -3.68 -10.05
CA LEU A 59 -5.42 -3.08 -10.91
C LEU A 59 -4.61 -4.13 -11.67
N GLU A 60 -4.18 -5.20 -10.99
CA GLU A 60 -3.40 -6.28 -11.59
C GLU A 60 -4.21 -7.08 -12.62
N SER A 61 -5.52 -7.27 -12.39
CA SER A 61 -6.40 -7.93 -13.36
C SER A 61 -6.54 -7.15 -14.68
N LYS A 62 -6.27 -5.83 -14.66
CA LYS A 62 -6.41 -4.95 -15.82
C LYS A 62 -5.08 -4.63 -16.50
N ALA A 63 -4.03 -4.40 -15.70
CA ALA A 63 -2.73 -3.92 -16.16
C ALA A 63 -1.59 -4.94 -15.98
N GLY A 64 -1.90 -6.18 -15.56
CA GLY A 64 -0.91 -7.21 -15.26
C GLY A 64 -0.20 -6.99 -13.91
N THR A 65 0.65 -7.94 -13.54
CA THR A 65 1.40 -7.89 -12.28
C THR A 65 2.73 -7.18 -12.47
N ASP A 66 3.04 -6.25 -11.56
CA ASP A 66 4.31 -5.51 -11.52
C ASP A 66 4.74 -5.36 -10.05
N ASP A 67 5.93 -5.89 -9.73
CA ASP A 67 6.46 -5.91 -8.36
C ASP A 67 6.77 -4.51 -7.83
N GLU A 68 7.38 -3.64 -8.64
CA GLU A 68 7.75 -2.29 -8.20
C GLU A 68 6.51 -1.46 -7.93
N ARG A 69 5.50 -1.58 -8.80
CA ARG A 69 4.20 -0.94 -8.60
C ARG A 69 3.53 -1.43 -7.32
N ARG A 70 3.51 -2.73 -7.08
CA ARG A 70 2.88 -3.34 -5.89
C ARG A 70 3.56 -2.88 -4.60
N ILE A 71 4.89 -2.90 -4.56
CA ILE A 71 5.67 -2.42 -3.42
C ILE A 71 5.32 -0.95 -3.15
N LYS A 72 5.37 -0.11 -4.20
CA LYS A 72 5.05 1.31 -4.06
C LYS A 72 3.61 1.56 -3.60
N PHE A 73 2.65 0.75 -4.06
CA PHE A 73 1.26 0.82 -3.61
C PHE A 73 1.15 0.58 -2.10
N TYR A 74 1.76 -0.50 -1.59
CA TYR A 74 1.71 -0.83 -0.16
C TYR A 74 2.52 0.13 0.69
N ASP A 75 3.66 0.60 0.22
CA ASP A 75 4.48 1.60 0.91
C ASP A 75 3.73 2.91 1.11
N LEU A 76 3.09 3.44 0.05
CA LEU A 76 2.30 4.67 0.15
C LEU A 76 1.07 4.50 1.05
N ALA A 77 0.43 3.33 1.00
CA ALA A 77 -0.69 3.02 1.88
C ALA A 77 -0.26 2.98 3.35
N ALA A 78 0.86 2.31 3.64
CA ALA A 78 1.44 2.21 4.97
C ALA A 78 1.88 3.57 5.53
N GLN A 79 2.58 4.37 4.73
CA GLN A 79 2.99 5.73 5.11
C GLN A 79 1.79 6.61 5.48
N GLY A 80 0.69 6.53 4.72
CA GLY A 80 -0.53 7.30 5.02
C GLY A 80 -1.34 6.80 6.22
N ARG A 81 -1.00 5.62 6.76
CA ARG A 81 -1.66 5.00 7.92
C ARG A 81 -0.76 4.92 9.16
N ASP A 82 0.52 5.25 9.04
CA ASP A 82 1.55 4.98 10.05
C ASP A 82 1.62 3.49 10.44
N GLU A 83 1.56 2.62 9.43
CA GLU A 83 1.53 1.16 9.57
C GLU A 83 2.72 0.51 8.83
N ILE A 84 2.86 -0.81 8.95
CA ILE A 84 3.80 -1.61 8.14
C ILE A 84 3.11 -1.94 6.80
N PRO A 85 3.83 -1.92 5.65
CA PRO A 85 3.32 -2.40 4.36
C PRO A 85 2.60 -3.74 4.45
N ALA A 86 1.49 -3.88 3.70
CA ALA A 86 0.59 -5.03 3.84
C ALA A 86 1.26 -6.34 3.40
N ASP A 87 2.09 -6.30 2.37
CA ASP A 87 2.90 -7.41 1.89
C ASP A 87 3.91 -7.89 2.94
N ILE A 88 4.63 -6.97 3.59
CA ILE A 88 5.53 -7.30 4.71
C ILE A 88 4.73 -7.89 5.88
N THR A 89 3.58 -7.29 6.20
CA THR A 89 2.69 -7.80 7.25
C THR A 89 2.22 -9.22 6.97
N ALA A 90 1.92 -9.55 5.71
CA ALA A 90 1.53 -10.90 5.31
C ALA A 90 2.69 -11.90 5.48
N ILE A 91 3.91 -11.53 5.10
CA ILE A 91 5.10 -12.38 5.30
C ILE A 91 5.28 -12.70 6.78
N ILE A 92 5.21 -11.69 7.67
CA ILE A 92 5.38 -11.87 9.11
C ILE A 92 4.28 -12.78 9.70
N LYS A 93 3.02 -12.56 9.31
CA LYS A 93 1.88 -13.34 9.80
C LYS A 93 1.92 -14.80 9.36
N ASN A 94 2.39 -15.06 8.15
CA ASN A 94 2.47 -16.43 7.60
C ASN A 94 3.62 -17.26 8.22
N HIS A 95 4.56 -16.63 8.91
CA HIS A 95 5.68 -17.29 9.60
C HIS A 95 5.54 -17.15 11.12
N SER A 96 4.34 -17.46 11.65
CA SER A 96 4.04 -17.23 13.07
C SER A 96 4.88 -18.06 14.04
N ASN A 97 5.51 -19.14 13.57
CA ASN A 97 6.41 -19.97 14.36
C ASN A 97 7.86 -19.44 14.41
N ASP A 98 8.20 -18.46 13.56
CA ASP A 98 9.56 -17.98 13.36
C ASP A 98 9.78 -16.57 13.91
N TRP A 99 8.92 -16.10 14.81
CA TRP A 99 8.96 -14.73 15.33
C TRP A 99 10.30 -14.32 15.94
N ASP A 100 10.95 -15.24 16.67
CA ASP A 100 12.26 -14.96 17.26
C ASP A 100 13.35 -14.82 16.18
N GLN A 101 13.28 -15.64 15.13
CA GLN A 101 14.18 -15.53 13.99
C GLN A 101 13.94 -14.24 13.20
N ILE A 102 12.67 -13.88 12.96
CA ILE A 102 12.30 -12.61 12.32
C ILE A 102 12.85 -11.44 13.15
N ARG A 103 12.66 -11.46 14.47
CA ARG A 103 13.20 -10.43 15.38
C ARG A 103 14.71 -10.35 15.30
N ALA A 104 15.40 -11.49 15.32
CA ALA A 104 16.86 -11.55 15.24
C ALA A 104 17.39 -10.96 13.92
N VAL A 105 16.82 -11.38 12.78
CA VAL A 105 17.23 -10.92 11.44
C VAL A 105 16.98 -9.42 11.27
N LEU A 106 15.79 -8.93 11.66
CA LEU A 106 15.47 -7.50 11.58
C LEU A 106 16.39 -6.67 12.48
N THR A 107 16.63 -7.13 13.71
CA THR A 107 17.53 -6.46 14.65
C THR A 107 18.95 -6.37 14.08
N ALA A 108 19.51 -7.48 13.61
CA ALA A 108 20.85 -7.51 13.01
C ALA A 108 20.95 -6.60 11.77
N SER A 109 19.93 -6.62 10.91
CA SER A 109 19.93 -5.86 9.65
C SER A 109 19.76 -4.35 9.86
N ILE A 110 18.94 -3.94 10.83
CA ILE A 110 18.64 -2.52 11.10
C ILE A 110 19.69 -1.91 12.03
N GLN A 111 20.10 -2.63 13.09
CA GLN A 111 21.13 -2.13 13.99
C GLN A 111 22.52 -2.20 13.38
N GLY A 112 22.84 -3.23 12.57
CA GLY A 112 24.08 -3.30 11.81
C GLY A 112 24.27 -2.15 10.82
N ARG A 113 23.17 -1.56 10.32
CA ARG A 113 23.20 -0.33 9.50
C ARG A 113 23.51 0.94 10.30
N ARG A 114 23.27 0.97 11.61
CA ARG A 114 23.56 2.13 12.48
C ARG A 114 25.03 2.21 12.92
N VAL A 115 25.85 1.16 12.73
CA VAL A 115 27.26 1.12 13.22
C VAL A 115 28.28 1.61 12.19
N ARG A 116 27.90 1.96 10.96
CA ARG A 116 28.81 2.62 10.01
C ARG A 116 28.77 4.14 10.19
N TYR A 117 29.50 4.64 11.19
CA TYR A 117 29.94 6.04 11.18
C TYR A 117 31.16 6.18 10.25
N PRO A 118 31.23 7.20 9.39
CA PRO A 118 32.47 7.49 8.68
C PRO A 118 33.52 8.03 9.67
N LEU A 119 34.77 7.59 9.52
CA LEU A 119 35.95 8.32 9.98
C LEU A 119 36.31 9.38 8.92
#